data_AF-R6TCU6-F1
#
_entry.id   AF-R6TCU6-F1
#
_cell.length_a   1.000
_cell.length_b   1.000
_cell.length_c   1.000
_cell.angle_alpha   90.00
_cell.angle_beta   90.00
_cell.angle_gamma   90.00
#
_symmetry.space_group_name_H-M   'P 1'
#
loop_
_entity.id
_entity.type
_entity.pdbx_description
1 polymer ?
#
loop_
_entity_poly.entity_id
_entity_poly.type
_entity_poly.pdbx_seq_one_letter_code
_entity_poly.pdbx_strand_id
1 'polypeptide(L)'
;MTEQAIFLLREQQSKVKERSGPWMVAEQLMDICRREPESAELIAQDLHNPEMGIVQAEQQIKAFADKHKTGNFACVTPLEAEEILRKFYGLPDPQTDKPSGSGAVSVDLADFL
;
A
#
# COMPACT_ATOMS: atom_id res chain seq x y z
N MET A 1 -2.88 11.78 -10.53
CA MET A 1 -2.00 10.61 -10.34
C MET A 1 -2.66 9.45 -9.63
N THR A 2 -3.40 9.67 -8.53
CA THR A 2 -4.11 8.58 -7.80
C THR A 2 -4.98 7.68 -8.67
N GLU A 3 -5.85 8.24 -9.51
CA GLU A 3 -6.72 7.43 -10.39
C GLU A 3 -5.92 6.62 -11.42
N GLN A 4 -4.83 7.19 -11.95
CA GLN A 4 -3.94 6.51 -12.88
C GLN A 4 -3.21 5.34 -12.21
N ALA A 5 -2.70 5.53 -10.99
CA ALA A 5 -2.07 4.47 -10.21
C ALA A 5 -3.06 3.32 -9.97
N ILE A 6 -4.29 3.65 -9.53
CA ILE A 6 -5.35 2.68 -9.30
C ILE A 6 -5.70 1.95 -10.60
N PHE A 7 -5.81 2.65 -11.73
CA PHE A 7 -6.06 2.04 -13.03
C PHE A 7 -4.96 1.02 -13.41
N LEU A 8 -3.69 1.40 -13.32
CA LEU A 8 -2.56 0.52 -13.62
C LEU A 8 -2.52 -0.71 -12.69
N LEU A 9 -2.78 -0.51 -11.39
CA LEU A 9 -2.88 -1.60 -10.42
C LEU A 9 -4.02 -2.56 -10.77
N ARG A 10 -5.21 -2.05 -11.12
CA ARG A 10 -6.35 -2.87 -11.57
C ARG A 10 -6.04 -3.62 -12.86
N GLU A 11 -5.33 -2.99 -13.80
CA GLU A 11 -4.91 -3.63 -15.04
C GLU A 11 -3.98 -4.82 -14.77
N GLN A 12 -2.96 -4.66 -13.94
CA GLN A 12 -2.08 -5.76 -13.54
C GLN A 12 -2.83 -6.82 -12.73
N GLN A 13 -3.73 -6.40 -11.84
CA GLN A 13 -4.53 -7.28 -11.00
C GLN A 13 -5.46 -8.18 -11.84
N SER A 14 -5.99 -7.68 -12.97
CA SER A 14 -6.82 -8.48 -13.89
C SER A 14 -6.06 -9.64 -14.56
N LYS A 15 -4.73 -9.58 -14.59
CA LYS A 15 -3.84 -10.59 -15.21
C LYS A 15 -3.46 -11.70 -14.23
N VAL A 16 -3.84 -11.61 -12.96
CA VAL A 16 -3.53 -12.59 -11.91
C VAL A 16 -4.79 -13.16 -11.29
N LYS A 17 -4.67 -14.31 -10.64
CA LYS A 17 -5.80 -14.97 -9.98
C LYS A 17 -6.33 -14.11 -8.83
N GLU A 18 -7.65 -13.95 -8.75
CA GLU A 18 -8.30 -13.27 -7.63
C GLU A 18 -7.89 -13.87 -6.28
N ARG A 19 -7.66 -13.01 -5.28
CA ARG A 19 -7.17 -13.39 -3.93
C ARG A 19 -5.84 -14.14 -3.90
N SER A 20 -5.05 -14.10 -4.97
CA SER A 20 -3.65 -14.52 -4.94
C SER A 20 -2.77 -13.48 -4.24
N GLY A 21 -1.53 -13.83 -3.91
CA GLY A 21 -0.56 -12.90 -3.32
C GLY A 21 -0.42 -11.59 -4.13
N PRO A 22 -0.08 -11.65 -5.43
CA PRO A 22 0.06 -10.43 -6.25
C PRO A 22 -1.25 -9.63 -6.33
N TRP A 23 -2.40 -10.32 -6.32
CA TRP A 23 -3.70 -9.65 -6.32
C TRP A 23 -3.95 -8.87 -5.02
N MET A 24 -3.58 -9.43 -3.86
CA MET A 24 -3.70 -8.78 -2.55
C MET A 24 -2.71 -7.62 -2.40
N VAL A 25 -1.51 -7.74 -2.98
CA VAL A 25 -0.55 -6.63 -3.07
C VAL A 25 -1.15 -5.43 -3.80
N ALA A 26 -1.84 -5.68 -4.92
CA ALA A 26 -2.52 -4.60 -5.64
C ALA A 26 -3.60 -3.92 -4.77
N GLU A 27 -4.38 -4.66 -3.98
CA GLU A 27 -5.35 -4.08 -3.05
C GLU A 27 -4.68 -3.16 -2.01
N GLN A 28 -3.60 -3.62 -1.37
CA GLN A 28 -2.88 -2.81 -0.39
C GLN A 28 -2.30 -1.54 -1.03
N LEU A 29 -1.71 -1.64 -2.22
CA LEU A 29 -1.18 -0.47 -2.95
C LEU A 29 -2.29 0.50 -3.34
N MET A 30 -3.47 0.01 -3.74
CA MET A 30 -4.63 0.88 -4.00
C MET A 30 -5.10 1.60 -2.74
N ASP A 31 -5.07 0.95 -1.58
CA ASP A 31 -5.38 1.58 -0.31
C ASP A 31 -4.36 2.67 0.07
N ILE A 32 -3.06 2.43 -0.16
CA ILE A 32 -2.02 3.45 -0.01
C ILE A 32 -2.30 4.63 -0.95
N CYS A 33 -2.57 4.38 -2.23
CA CYS A 33 -2.85 5.42 -3.21
C CYS A 33 -4.06 6.30 -2.84
N ARG A 34 -5.10 5.71 -2.24
CA ARG A 34 -6.31 6.44 -1.77
C ARG A 34 -6.01 7.35 -0.59
N ARG A 35 -5.13 6.91 0.32
CA ARG A 35 -4.74 7.68 1.51
C ARG A 35 -3.72 8.76 1.19
N GLU A 36 -2.78 8.47 0.29
CA GLU A 36 -1.55 9.24 0.09
C GLU A 36 -1.34 9.54 -1.40
N PRO A 37 -1.77 10.72 -1.89
CA PRO A 37 -1.59 11.11 -3.28
C PRO A 37 -0.12 11.16 -3.75
N GLU A 38 0.82 11.54 -2.86
CA GLU A 38 2.26 11.57 -3.17
C GLU A 38 2.81 10.16 -3.44
N SER A 39 2.47 9.19 -2.59
CA SER A 39 2.81 7.77 -2.79
C SER A 39 2.20 7.24 -4.09
N ALA A 40 0.98 7.68 -4.43
CA ALA A 40 0.31 7.26 -5.66
C ALA A 40 1.04 7.72 -6.93
N GLU A 41 1.67 8.91 -6.91
CA GLU A 41 2.47 9.40 -8.02
C GLU A 41 3.72 8.53 -8.25
N LEU A 42 4.44 8.19 -7.19
CA LEU A 42 5.61 7.29 -7.28
C LEU A 42 5.22 5.92 -7.81
N ILE A 43 4.16 5.32 -7.24
CA ILE A 43 3.65 4.02 -7.68
C ILE A 43 3.25 4.08 -9.16
N ALA A 44 2.54 5.13 -9.61
CA ALA A 44 2.15 5.25 -11.01
C ALA A 44 3.37 5.30 -11.95
N GLN A 45 4.43 6.03 -11.59
CA GLN A 45 5.65 6.10 -12.38
C GLN A 45 6.32 4.73 -12.46
N ASP A 46 6.52 4.09 -11.31
CA ASP A 46 7.21 2.81 -11.21
C ASP A 46 6.49 1.67 -11.93
N LEU A 47 5.15 1.62 -11.90
CA LEU A 47 4.37 0.53 -12.52
C LEU A 47 4.51 0.44 -14.05
N HIS A 48 5.11 1.44 -14.71
CA HIS A 48 5.50 1.33 -16.12
C HIS A 48 6.75 0.47 -16.33
N ASN A 49 7.57 0.26 -15.30
CA ASN A 49 8.68 -0.67 -15.31
C ASN A 49 8.18 -2.09 -14.93
N PRO A 50 8.36 -3.10 -15.80
CA PRO A 50 7.99 -4.48 -15.49
C PRO A 50 8.64 -5.06 -14.23
N GLU A 51 9.80 -4.54 -13.80
CA GLU A 51 10.49 -4.97 -12.58
C GLU A 51 9.87 -4.42 -11.29
N MET A 52 8.96 -3.45 -11.41
CA MET A 52 8.27 -2.80 -10.29
C MET A 52 6.79 -3.20 -10.23
N GLY A 53 6.39 -4.26 -10.93
CA GLY A 53 5.00 -4.75 -10.95
C GLY A 53 4.56 -5.43 -9.65
N ILE A 54 3.25 -5.72 -9.57
CA ILE A 54 2.62 -6.33 -8.38
C ILE A 54 3.16 -7.74 -8.08
N VAL A 55 3.69 -8.44 -9.08
CA VAL A 55 4.29 -9.78 -8.91
C VAL A 55 5.66 -9.65 -8.24
N GLN A 56 6.46 -8.68 -8.64
CA GLN A 56 7.78 -8.42 -8.06
C GLN A 56 7.65 -7.87 -6.63
N ALA A 57 6.67 -7.00 -6.40
CA ALA A 57 6.32 -6.55 -5.06
C ALA A 57 5.89 -7.71 -4.14
N GLU A 58 5.08 -8.66 -4.62
CA GLU A 58 4.72 -9.85 -3.85
C GLU A 58 5.93 -10.72 -3.51
N GLN A 59 6.88 -10.86 -4.43
CA GLN A 59 8.12 -11.61 -4.16
C GLN A 59 8.92 -11.03 -2.99
N GLN A 60 8.89 -9.71 -2.77
CA GLN A 60 9.53 -9.10 -1.59
C GLN A 60 8.85 -9.54 -0.30
N ILE A 61 7.52 -9.56 -0.27
CA ILE A 61 6.73 -10.02 0.88
C ILE A 61 6.99 -11.51 1.11
N LYS A 62 6.99 -12.32 0.04
CA LYS A 62 7.29 -13.75 0.13
C LYS A 62 8.70 -13.99 0.67
N ALA A 63 9.70 -13.25 0.23
CA ALA A 63 11.07 -13.37 0.71
C ALA A 63 11.20 -13.03 2.20
N PHE A 64 10.43 -12.05 2.68
CA PHE A 64 10.32 -11.76 4.11
C PHE A 64 9.65 -12.91 4.88
N ALA A 65 8.52 -13.43 4.37
CA ALA A 65 7.82 -14.57 4.96
C ALA A 65 8.73 -15.81 5.06
N ASP A 66 9.49 -16.12 4.00
CA ASP A 66 10.41 -17.27 3.95
C ASP A 66 11.52 -17.16 5.00
N LYS A 67 11.97 -15.94 5.33
CA LYS A 67 12.98 -15.67 6.37
C LYS A 67 12.42 -15.79 7.79
N HIS A 68 11.13 -15.57 7.99
CA HIS A 68 10.46 -15.59 9.29
C HIS A 68 9.56 -16.80 9.52
N LYS A 69 9.68 -17.83 8.68
CA LYS A 69 8.90 -19.07 8.80
C LYS A 69 9.30 -19.87 10.05
N THR A 70 8.29 -20.45 10.70
CA THR A 70 8.44 -21.48 11.73
C THR A 70 7.89 -22.79 11.17
N GLY A 71 8.78 -23.73 10.86
CA GLY A 71 8.42 -24.95 10.14
C GLY A 71 7.93 -24.63 8.72
N ASN A 72 6.70 -25.02 8.40
CA ASN A 72 6.06 -24.76 7.10
C ASN A 72 5.07 -23.59 7.11
N PHE A 73 5.09 -22.77 8.18
CA PHE A 73 4.16 -21.67 8.34
C PHE A 73 4.92 -20.36 8.55
N ALA A 74 4.48 -19.31 7.87
CA ALA A 74 4.92 -17.94 8.08
C ALA A 74 3.69 -17.04 8.14
N CYS A 75 3.77 -15.97 8.91
CA CYS A 75 2.76 -14.93 8.94
C CYS A 75 3.45 -13.61 8.61
N VAL A 76 2.82 -12.82 7.75
CA VAL A 76 3.19 -11.43 7.50
C VAL A 76 1.96 -10.61 7.80
N THR A 77 2.08 -9.68 8.74
CA THR A 77 1.01 -8.77 9.12
C THR A 77 0.78 -7.71 8.02
N PRO A 78 -0.40 -7.09 7.96
CA PRO A 78 -0.64 -5.99 7.01
C PRO A 78 0.35 -4.84 7.15
N LEU A 79 0.80 -4.53 8.37
CA LEU A 79 1.79 -3.49 8.64
C LEU A 79 3.17 -3.87 8.08
N GLU A 80 3.65 -5.09 8.31
CA GLU A 80 4.92 -5.57 7.75
C GLU A 80 4.88 -5.60 6.21
N ALA A 81 3.77 -6.05 5.63
CA ALA A 81 3.58 -6.04 4.19
C ALA A 81 3.67 -4.61 3.63
N GLU A 82 3.00 -3.64 4.27
CA GLU A 82 3.07 -2.24 3.86
C GLU A 82 4.49 -1.66 4.01
N GLU A 83 5.21 -1.93 5.09
CA GLU A 83 6.61 -1.51 5.25
C GLU A 83 7.51 -2.05 4.13
N ILE A 84 7.31 -3.30 3.72
CA ILE A 84 8.05 -3.91 2.63
C ILE A 84 7.72 -3.22 1.31
N LEU A 85 6.44 -2.96 1.03
CA LEU A 85 6.00 -2.25 -0.17
C LEU A 85 6.53 -0.82 -0.21
N ARG A 86 6.50 -0.10 0.90
CA ARG A 86 7.07 1.25 1.01
C ARG A 86 8.56 1.26 0.69
N LYS A 87 9.33 0.31 1.25
CA LYS A 87 10.76 0.16 0.92
C LYS A 87 10.99 -0.19 -0.54
N PHE A 88 10.15 -1.05 -1.12
CA PHE A 88 10.27 -1.49 -2.51
C PHE A 88 10.02 -0.36 -3.52
N TYR A 89 9.00 0.46 -3.29
CA TYR A 89 8.64 1.59 -4.15
C TYR A 89 9.26 2.94 -3.71
N GLY A 90 10.10 2.94 -2.68
CA GLY A 90 10.70 4.18 -2.14
C GLY A 90 9.68 5.19 -1.61
N LEU A 91 8.56 4.72 -1.07
CA LEU A 91 7.47 5.58 -0.57
C LEU A 91 7.88 6.27 0.72
N PRO A 92 7.38 7.50 0.98
CA PRO A 92 7.57 8.17 2.26
C PRO A 92 6.98 7.34 3.40
N ASP A 93 7.41 7.63 4.63
CA ASP A 93 6.75 7.10 5.82
C ASP A 93 5.26 7.47 5.78
N PRO A 94 4.37 6.59 6.28
CA PRO A 94 2.96 6.93 6.38
C PRO A 94 2.87 8.26 7.11
N GLN A 95 2.13 9.22 6.55
CA GLN A 95 1.82 10.42 7.29
C GLN A 95 0.97 9.96 8.48
N THR A 96 1.62 9.68 9.61
CA THR A 96 0.97 9.79 10.91
C THR A 96 0.40 11.19 10.91
N ASP A 97 -0.89 11.33 11.13
CA ASP A 97 -1.54 12.61 11.38
C ASP A 97 -0.85 13.30 12.57
N LYS A 98 0.35 13.84 12.38
CA LYS A 98 0.73 15.07 13.04
C LYS A 98 -0.17 16.07 12.37
N PRO A 99 -1.14 16.67 13.09
CA PRO A 99 -1.96 17.71 12.51
C PRO A 99 -0.99 18.80 12.02
N SER A 100 -0.77 18.84 10.72
CA SER A 100 -0.36 20.06 10.06
C SER A 100 -1.46 21.05 10.40
N GLY A 101 -1.11 22.07 11.20
CA GLY A 101 -2.10 22.88 11.91
C GLY A 101 -3.20 23.44 11.00
N SER A 102 -4.37 23.63 11.62
CA SER A 102 -5.60 24.28 11.11
C SER A 102 -6.70 23.33 10.63
N GLY A 103 -7.66 23.02 11.52
CA GLY A 103 -8.96 22.49 11.11
C GLY A 103 -9.77 21.69 12.13
N ALA A 104 -9.26 21.42 13.34
CA ALA A 104 -10.10 20.82 14.37
C ALA A 104 -11.16 21.84 14.81
N VAL A 105 -12.38 21.70 14.29
CA VAL A 105 -13.55 22.38 14.86
C VAL A 105 -13.81 21.71 16.20
N SER A 106 -13.44 22.38 17.28
CA SER A 106 -13.87 22.00 18.62
C SER A 106 -15.39 22.19 18.68
N VAL A 107 -16.13 21.10 18.60
CA VAL A 107 -17.58 21.11 18.83
C VAL A 107 -17.78 20.99 20.34
N ASP A 108 -18.34 22.03 20.96
CA ASP A 108 -18.76 21.95 22.35
C ASP A 108 -20.10 21.21 22.42
N LEU A 109 -20.15 20.13 23.20
CA LEU A 109 -21.39 19.36 23.40
C LEU A 109 -22.42 20.14 24.22
N ALA A 110 -22.00 21.17 24.96
CA ALA A 110 -22.89 22.08 25.67
C ALA A 110 -23.73 22.96 24.72
N ASP A 111 -23.31 23.15 23.47
CA ASP A 111 -24.07 23.92 22.47
C ASP A 111 -25.33 23.18 21.98
N PHE A 112 -25.52 21.91 22.37
CA PHE A 112 -26.65 21.06 21.98
C PHE A 112 -27.63 20.75 23.12
N LEU A 113 -27.48 21.39 24.30
CA LEU A 113 -28.33 21.20 25.48
C LEU A 113 -29.22 22.41 25.80
#